data_AF-A0A3N0AD84-F1
#
_entry.id   AF-A0A3N0AD84-F1
#
_cell.length_a   1.000
_cell.length_b   1.000
_cell.length_c   1.000
_cell.angle_alpha   90.00
_cell.angle_beta   90.00
_cell.angle_gamma   90.00
#
_symmetry.space_group_name_H-M   'P 1'
#
loop_
_entity.id
_entity.type
_entity.pdbx_description
1 polymer ?
#
loop_
_entity_poly.entity_id
_entity_poly.type
_entity_poly.pdbx_seq_one_letter_code
_entity_poly.pdbx_strand_id
1 'polypeptide(L)'
;MPSYVRPSLILNVDIDERDFSDEAVADIKRSYSYVAPSQVKAAPAPADTEDVVWPVANKMTLTVRMHRPYWEKDDPEAQELWEAVMPKWLHNMFFKVSNTITASNKIRREKGRPTLDFPWTGINFVNKMAVTVKAPDDSSIPDSTIDLIEDLREIAVTGAFGEGAVAVCIPSRESYDAQYAAAYAEAKAKAEAEAAAAAEAAEAEKAAEAVALAEGLEEEAAAGDAAEELVAQVEGEEAAADESLAEEERLAIVPEFDVDYTLWSVTYADGTVKTYDSAKAEFVD
;
A
#
# COMPACT_ATOMS: atom_id res chain seq x y z
N MET A 1 5.67 41.51 -10.33
CA MET A 1 4.70 40.43 -10.06
C MET A 1 4.82 39.43 -11.19
N PRO A 2 5.60 38.34 -11.03
CA PRO A 2 5.64 37.30 -12.06
C PRO A 2 4.21 36.81 -12.30
N SER A 3 3.79 36.81 -13.57
CA SER A 3 2.48 36.32 -13.98
C SER A 3 2.28 34.92 -13.42
N TYR A 4 1.22 34.70 -12.63
CA TYR A 4 0.96 33.45 -11.91
C TYR A 4 0.70 32.30 -12.90
N VAL A 5 1.76 31.65 -13.35
CA VAL A 5 1.67 30.46 -14.18
C VAL A 5 1.15 29.34 -13.29
N ARG A 6 -0.02 28.79 -13.64
CA ARG A 6 -0.61 27.67 -12.92
C ARG A 6 -0.21 26.36 -13.60
N PRO A 7 0.40 25.41 -12.88
CA PRO A 7 0.56 24.06 -13.37
C PRO A 7 -0.82 23.43 -13.61
N SER A 8 -0.89 22.52 -14.57
CA SER A 8 -2.10 21.73 -14.85
C SER A 8 -1.85 20.26 -14.54
N LEU A 9 -2.91 19.56 -14.13
CA LEU A 9 -2.87 18.15 -13.76
C LEU A 9 -3.82 17.35 -14.66
N ILE A 10 -3.39 16.17 -15.09
CA ILE A 10 -4.27 15.09 -15.57
C ILE A 10 -4.05 13.88 -14.67
N LEU A 11 -5.14 13.23 -14.25
CA LEU A 11 -5.07 11.95 -13.57
C LEU A 11 -5.16 10.83 -14.60
N ASN A 12 -4.15 9.96 -14.66
CA ASN A 12 -4.18 8.74 -15.45
C ASN A 12 -4.37 7.58 -14.47
N VAL A 13 -5.50 6.90 -14.58
CA VAL A 13 -5.90 5.83 -13.67
C VAL A 13 -5.90 4.53 -14.45
N ASP A 14 -4.97 3.67 -14.09
CA ASP A 14 -4.80 2.35 -14.65
C ASP A 14 -5.49 1.42 -13.65
N ILE A 15 -6.52 0.69 -14.08
CA ILE A 15 -7.30 -0.20 -13.22
C ILE A 15 -7.08 -1.62 -13.70
N ASP A 16 -6.83 -2.54 -12.78
CA ASP A 16 -6.80 -3.98 -13.04
C ASP A 16 -8.01 -4.41 -13.87
N GLU A 17 -7.78 -5.17 -14.93
CA GLU A 17 -8.84 -5.57 -15.86
C GLU A 17 -9.99 -6.33 -15.18
N ARG A 18 -9.74 -6.97 -14.02
CA ARG A 18 -10.77 -7.65 -13.22
C ARG A 18 -11.73 -6.67 -12.55
N ASP A 19 -11.24 -5.49 -12.18
CA ASP A 19 -12.04 -4.41 -11.57
C ASP A 19 -12.54 -3.39 -12.61
N PHE A 20 -12.05 -3.49 -13.85
CA PHE A 20 -12.37 -2.56 -14.91
C PHE A 20 -13.80 -2.76 -15.43
N SER A 21 -14.63 -1.73 -15.26
CA SER A 21 -16.00 -1.69 -15.78
C SER A 21 -16.41 -0.28 -16.16
N ASP A 22 -17.40 -0.14 -17.04
CA ASP A 22 -17.94 1.18 -17.42
C ASP A 22 -18.49 1.94 -16.21
N GLU A 23 -19.05 1.22 -15.24
CA GLU A 23 -19.49 1.79 -13.97
C GLU A 23 -18.31 2.32 -13.14
N ALA A 24 -17.23 1.53 -12.99
CA ALA A 24 -16.03 1.98 -12.28
C ALA A 24 -15.40 3.22 -12.95
N VAL A 25 -15.35 3.24 -14.28
CA VAL A 25 -14.86 4.39 -15.06
C VAL A 25 -15.73 5.62 -14.83
N ALA A 26 -17.05 5.49 -14.86
CA ALA A 26 -17.98 6.58 -14.61
C ALA A 26 -17.86 7.11 -13.17
N ASP A 27 -17.76 6.21 -12.20
CA ASP A 27 -17.60 6.54 -10.77
C ASP A 27 -16.29 7.31 -10.53
N ILE A 28 -15.18 6.91 -11.15
CA ILE A 28 -13.90 7.63 -11.07
C ILE A 28 -14.03 8.99 -11.74
N LYS A 29 -14.50 9.06 -12.98
CA LYS A 29 -14.65 10.35 -13.68
C LYS A 29 -15.53 11.33 -12.91
N ARG A 30 -16.59 10.83 -12.26
CA ARG A 30 -17.45 11.64 -11.39
C ARG A 30 -16.73 12.09 -10.12
N SER A 31 -16.11 11.15 -9.40
CA SER A 31 -15.48 11.41 -8.10
C SER A 31 -14.27 12.33 -8.20
N TYR A 32 -13.51 12.26 -9.29
CA TYR A 32 -12.28 13.05 -9.47
C TYR A 32 -12.50 14.32 -10.31
N SER A 33 -13.72 14.56 -10.82
CA SER A 33 -14.04 15.70 -11.70
C SER A 33 -13.68 17.08 -11.13
N TYR A 34 -13.76 17.26 -9.81
CA TYR A 34 -13.42 18.52 -9.13
C TYR A 34 -11.92 18.66 -8.83
N VAL A 35 -11.13 17.59 -9.00
CA VAL A 35 -9.69 17.57 -8.78
C VAL A 35 -8.96 17.88 -10.08
N ALA A 36 -9.16 17.03 -11.10
CA ALA A 36 -8.52 17.15 -12.41
C ALA A 36 -9.21 16.24 -13.44
N PRO A 37 -9.07 16.54 -14.75
CA PRO A 37 -9.51 15.61 -15.80
C PRO A 37 -8.85 14.24 -15.63
N SER A 38 -9.66 13.19 -15.63
CA SER A 38 -9.20 11.81 -15.44
C SER A 38 -9.32 10.99 -16.73
N GLN A 39 -8.23 10.32 -17.10
CA GLN A 39 -8.18 9.29 -18.13
C GLN A 39 -8.12 7.94 -17.43
N VAL A 40 -8.99 7.01 -17.81
CA VAL A 40 -9.09 5.69 -17.17
C VAL A 40 -8.90 4.63 -18.23
N LYS A 41 -8.00 3.66 -17.98
CA LYS A 41 -7.76 2.51 -18.86
C LYS A 41 -7.64 1.22 -18.05
N ALA A 42 -7.92 0.10 -18.71
CA ALA A 42 -7.63 -1.21 -18.16
C ALA A 42 -6.11 -1.46 -18.20
N ALA A 43 -5.58 -1.96 -17.10
CA ALA A 43 -4.26 -2.54 -16.98
C ALA A 43 -4.41 -4.06 -17.03
N PRO A 44 -3.56 -4.79 -17.76
CA PRO A 44 -3.55 -6.25 -17.72
C PRO A 44 -3.43 -6.73 -16.28
N ALA A 45 -4.14 -7.80 -15.93
CA ALA A 45 -3.93 -8.43 -14.64
C ALA A 45 -2.45 -8.82 -14.52
N PRO A 46 -1.83 -8.67 -13.35
CA PRO A 46 -0.50 -9.21 -13.13
C PRO A 46 -0.55 -10.72 -13.38
N ALA A 47 0.51 -11.28 -13.96
CA ALA A 47 0.57 -12.70 -14.21
C ALA A 47 0.38 -13.46 -12.90
N ASP A 48 -0.53 -14.44 -12.89
CA ASP A 48 -0.73 -15.38 -11.77
C ASP A 48 0.56 -16.16 -11.56
N THR A 49 1.44 -15.60 -10.75
CA THR A 49 2.71 -16.18 -10.34
C THR A 49 2.74 -16.08 -8.83
N GLU A 50 3.03 -17.19 -8.16
CA GLU A 50 2.99 -17.31 -6.70
C GLU A 50 3.95 -16.32 -5.99
N ASP A 51 4.89 -15.74 -6.74
CA ASP A 51 5.90 -14.78 -6.26
C ASP A 51 5.46 -13.31 -6.29
N VAL A 52 4.27 -12.97 -6.83
CA VAL A 52 3.82 -11.57 -6.90
C VAL A 52 3.15 -11.14 -5.61
N VAL A 53 3.92 -10.47 -4.76
CA VAL A 53 3.48 -9.89 -3.48
C VAL A 53 2.33 -8.87 -3.67
N TRP A 54 2.22 -8.25 -4.85
CA TRP A 54 1.24 -7.20 -5.14
C TRP A 54 0.35 -7.58 -6.34
N PRO A 55 -0.75 -8.30 -6.10
CA PRO A 55 -1.63 -8.78 -7.17
C PRO A 55 -2.50 -7.67 -7.79
N VAL A 56 -2.37 -6.41 -7.32
CA VAL A 56 -3.20 -5.29 -7.77
C VAL A 56 -2.45 -4.46 -8.80
N ALA A 57 -2.91 -4.46 -10.05
CA ALA A 57 -2.35 -3.64 -11.13
C ALA A 57 -2.80 -2.16 -11.11
N ASN A 58 -3.63 -1.77 -10.12
CA ASN A 58 -4.15 -0.41 -10.03
C ASN A 58 -3.02 0.60 -9.80
N LYS A 59 -2.94 1.61 -10.66
CA LYS A 59 -1.96 2.70 -10.55
C LYS A 59 -2.63 4.03 -10.85
N MET A 60 -2.47 5.00 -9.96
CA MET A 60 -2.85 6.38 -10.24
C MET A 60 -1.62 7.23 -10.54
N THR A 61 -1.58 7.86 -11.71
CA THR A 61 -0.48 8.72 -12.15
C THR A 61 -0.94 10.17 -12.35
N LEU A 62 -0.37 11.07 -11.55
CA LEU A 62 -0.53 12.51 -11.60
C LEU A 62 0.38 13.10 -12.69
N THR A 63 -0.15 13.37 -13.87
CA THR A 63 0.62 13.98 -14.97
C THR A 63 0.61 15.50 -14.87
N VAL A 64 1.76 16.04 -14.49
CA VAL A 64 2.01 17.47 -14.29
C VAL A 64 2.47 18.10 -15.60
N ARG A 65 1.75 19.14 -16.04
CA ARG A 65 2.09 19.91 -17.23
C ARG A 65 2.26 21.37 -16.92
N MET A 66 3.37 21.92 -17.37
CA MET A 66 3.65 23.35 -17.31
C MET A 66 4.28 23.84 -18.62
N HIS A 67 3.95 25.07 -18.99
CA HIS A 67 4.36 25.66 -20.27
C HIS A 67 5.67 26.46 -20.17
N ARG A 68 6.16 26.71 -18.96
CA ARG A 68 7.45 27.37 -18.70
C ARG A 68 8.46 26.35 -18.17
N PRO A 69 9.77 26.57 -18.38
CA PRO A 69 10.83 25.85 -17.69
C PRO A 69 10.62 25.93 -16.17
N TYR A 70 10.87 24.82 -15.48
CA TYR A 70 10.70 24.72 -14.02
C TYR A 70 11.52 23.62 -13.36
N TRP A 71 11.98 22.65 -14.15
CA TRP A 71 12.66 21.49 -13.63
C TRP A 71 14.14 21.75 -13.38
N GLU A 72 14.85 22.40 -14.31
CA GLU A 72 16.30 22.58 -14.22
C GLU A 72 16.66 23.55 -13.08
N LYS A 73 17.56 23.17 -12.15
CA LYS A 73 18.05 24.08 -11.09
C LYS A 73 19.04 25.11 -11.62
N ASP A 74 19.76 24.79 -12.70
CA ASP A 74 20.76 25.68 -13.30
C ASP A 74 20.17 26.86 -14.07
N ASP A 75 18.88 26.79 -14.41
CA ASP A 75 18.14 27.90 -15.02
C ASP A 75 17.50 28.77 -13.91
N PRO A 76 17.94 30.02 -13.71
CA PRO A 76 17.41 30.89 -12.66
C PRO A 76 15.90 31.12 -12.76
N GLU A 77 15.34 31.19 -13.97
CA GLU A 77 13.89 31.38 -14.15
C GLU A 77 13.11 30.12 -13.76
N ALA A 78 13.65 28.95 -14.08
CA ALA A 78 13.06 27.67 -13.70
C ALA A 78 13.11 27.46 -12.18
N GLN A 79 14.23 27.82 -11.55
CA GLN A 79 14.39 27.71 -10.11
C GLN A 79 13.46 28.67 -9.34
N GLU A 80 13.38 29.93 -9.75
CA GLU A 80 12.44 30.90 -9.15
C GLU A 80 10.99 30.41 -9.28
N LEU A 81 10.62 29.88 -10.46
CA LEU A 81 9.27 29.37 -10.68
C LEU A 81 8.97 28.12 -9.83
N TRP A 82 9.94 27.21 -9.70
CA TRP A 82 9.82 26.03 -8.84
C TRP A 82 9.55 26.44 -7.40
N GLU A 83 10.45 27.22 -6.80
CA GLU A 83 10.35 27.66 -5.40
C GLU A 83 9.06 28.44 -5.11
N ALA A 84 8.63 29.27 -6.06
CA ALA A 84 7.44 30.10 -5.88
C ALA A 84 6.12 29.32 -5.98
N VAL A 85 6.06 28.24 -6.78
CA VAL A 85 4.79 27.61 -7.17
C VAL A 85 4.72 26.12 -6.86
N MET A 86 5.76 25.36 -7.17
CA MET A 86 5.68 23.90 -7.29
C MET A 86 5.41 23.18 -5.96
N PRO A 87 6.17 23.39 -4.86
CA PRO A 87 5.95 22.68 -3.60
C PRO A 87 4.53 22.89 -3.05
N LYS A 88 4.09 24.16 -3.00
CA LYS A 88 2.75 24.51 -2.52
C LYS A 88 1.64 23.96 -3.43
N TRP A 89 1.85 23.97 -4.74
CA TRP A 89 0.87 23.42 -5.68
C TRP A 89 0.78 21.89 -5.55
N LEU A 90 1.92 21.19 -5.49
CA LEU A 90 2.00 19.74 -5.32
C LEU A 90 1.32 19.32 -4.01
N HIS A 91 1.66 19.94 -2.89
CA HIS A 91 1.00 19.70 -1.59
C HIS A 91 -0.52 19.78 -1.69
N ASN A 92 -1.05 20.86 -2.27
CA ASN A 92 -2.49 21.04 -2.40
C ASN A 92 -3.13 19.99 -3.31
N MET A 93 -2.43 19.54 -4.36
CA MET A 93 -2.95 18.52 -5.27
C MET A 93 -2.87 17.13 -4.64
N PHE A 94 -1.80 16.80 -3.94
CA PHE A 94 -1.65 15.53 -3.22
C PHE A 94 -2.71 15.39 -2.14
N PHE A 95 -2.93 16.45 -1.36
CA PHE A 95 -4.00 16.48 -0.36
C PHE A 95 -5.38 16.27 -0.98
N LYS A 96 -5.68 16.97 -2.10
CA LYS A 96 -6.98 16.80 -2.79
C LYS A 96 -7.16 15.39 -3.31
N VAL A 97 -6.16 14.84 -3.99
CA VAL A 97 -6.21 13.50 -4.56
C VAL A 97 -6.37 12.46 -3.45
N SER A 98 -5.59 12.54 -2.37
CA SER A 98 -5.67 11.64 -1.22
C SER A 98 -7.04 11.65 -0.56
N ASN A 99 -7.61 12.84 -0.34
CA ASN A 99 -8.97 12.97 0.19
C ASN A 99 -10.02 12.39 -0.75
N THR A 100 -9.84 12.53 -2.06
CA THR A 100 -10.75 11.94 -3.03
C THR A 100 -10.68 10.42 -3.02
N ILE A 101 -9.48 9.83 -2.95
CA ILE A 101 -9.29 8.37 -2.86
C ILE A 101 -10.02 7.82 -1.64
N THR A 102 -9.69 8.36 -0.46
CA THR A 102 -10.26 7.89 0.82
C THR A 102 -11.78 8.05 0.86
N ALA A 103 -12.31 9.20 0.39
CA ALA A 103 -13.75 9.42 0.30
C ALA A 103 -14.44 8.47 -0.71
N SER A 104 -13.82 8.23 -1.87
CA SER A 104 -14.36 7.29 -2.88
C SER A 104 -14.39 5.86 -2.36
N ASN A 105 -13.32 5.40 -1.70
CA ASN A 105 -13.25 4.07 -1.11
C ASN A 105 -14.21 3.91 0.07
N LYS A 106 -14.42 4.96 0.87
CA LYS A 106 -15.47 4.97 1.91
C LYS A 106 -16.87 4.78 1.30
N ILE A 107 -17.21 5.53 0.26
CA ILE A 107 -18.53 5.40 -0.42
C ILE A 107 -18.70 4.01 -1.05
N ARG A 108 -17.63 3.43 -1.61
CA ARG A 108 -17.65 2.06 -2.14
C ARG A 108 -17.94 1.04 -1.05
N ARG A 109 -17.26 1.15 0.10
CA ARG A 109 -17.48 0.29 1.28
C ARG A 109 -18.91 0.41 1.80
N GLU A 110 -19.45 1.62 1.93
CA GLU A 110 -20.85 1.86 2.35
C GLU A 110 -21.87 1.22 1.39
N LYS A 111 -21.51 1.03 0.12
CA LYS A 111 -22.33 0.36 -0.90
C LYS A 111 -22.05 -1.14 -1.01
N GLY A 112 -21.22 -1.71 -0.14
CA GLY A 112 -20.83 -3.12 -0.19
C GLY A 112 -19.99 -3.47 -1.43
N ARG A 113 -19.30 -2.49 -2.02
CA ARG A 113 -18.41 -2.69 -3.18
C ARG A 113 -16.95 -2.79 -2.72
N PRO A 114 -16.10 -3.58 -3.41
CA PRO A 114 -14.66 -3.58 -3.17
C PRO A 114 -14.06 -2.18 -3.27
N THR A 115 -13.08 -1.92 -2.40
CA THR A 115 -12.24 -0.72 -2.48
C THR A 115 -11.42 -0.74 -3.76
N LEU A 116 -11.05 0.45 -4.24
CA LEU A 116 -10.12 0.59 -5.34
C LEU A 116 -8.80 1.10 -4.77
N ASP A 117 -7.91 0.18 -4.48
CA ASP A 117 -6.65 0.48 -3.82
C ASP A 117 -5.57 0.77 -4.86
N PHE A 118 -4.75 1.78 -4.61
CA PHE A 118 -3.65 2.23 -5.45
C PHE A 118 -2.35 2.07 -4.68
N PRO A 119 -1.73 0.86 -4.68
CA PRO A 119 -0.53 0.60 -3.89
C PRO A 119 0.65 1.50 -4.27
N TRP A 120 0.67 2.01 -5.51
CA TRP A 120 1.70 2.89 -6.03
C TRP A 120 1.08 4.12 -6.69
N THR A 121 1.58 5.30 -6.32
CA THR A 121 1.21 6.58 -6.94
C THR A 121 2.31 7.07 -7.85
N GLY A 122 1.98 7.30 -9.12
CA GLY A 122 2.84 7.95 -10.09
C GLY A 122 2.72 9.48 -10.04
N ILE A 123 3.82 10.20 -10.20
CA ILE A 123 3.87 11.62 -10.56
C ILE A 123 4.70 11.75 -11.82
N ASN A 124 4.10 12.19 -12.92
CA ASN A 124 4.80 12.35 -14.18
C ASN A 124 5.02 13.84 -14.50
N PHE A 125 6.25 14.31 -14.34
CA PHE A 125 6.68 15.62 -14.83
C PHE A 125 6.97 15.49 -16.32
N VAL A 126 6.04 15.95 -17.15
CA VAL A 126 6.07 15.69 -18.60
C VAL A 126 7.38 16.16 -19.23
N ASN A 127 8.02 15.26 -20.00
CA ASN A 127 9.32 15.45 -20.65
C ASN A 127 10.49 15.72 -19.70
N LYS A 128 10.34 15.38 -18.41
CA LYS A 128 11.35 15.55 -17.37
C LYS A 128 11.65 14.24 -16.67
N MET A 129 10.76 13.83 -15.76
CA MET A 129 10.96 12.65 -14.93
C MET A 129 9.61 12.09 -14.50
N ALA A 130 9.46 10.76 -14.57
CA ALA A 130 8.36 10.08 -13.94
C ALA A 130 8.81 9.52 -12.58
N VAL A 131 8.03 9.77 -11.54
CA VAL A 131 8.27 9.28 -10.18
C VAL A 131 7.16 8.32 -9.84
N THR A 132 7.44 7.20 -9.19
CA THR A 132 6.43 6.32 -8.62
C THR A 132 6.77 6.13 -7.16
N VAL A 133 5.82 6.39 -6.26
CA VAL A 133 6.03 6.32 -4.81
C VAL A 133 5.07 5.30 -4.22
N LYS A 134 5.57 4.48 -3.26
CA LYS A 134 4.72 3.55 -2.52
C LYS A 134 3.72 4.34 -1.66
N ALA A 135 2.44 4.08 -1.88
CA ALA A 135 1.36 4.62 -1.07
C ALA A 135 1.15 3.72 0.18
N PRO A 136 0.70 4.26 1.31
CA PRO A 136 0.18 3.46 2.42
C PRO A 136 -1.11 2.73 2.01
N ASP A 137 -1.64 1.89 2.91
CA ASP A 137 -2.78 1.00 2.61
C ASP A 137 -4.07 1.74 2.25
N ASP A 138 -4.27 2.94 2.80
CA ASP A 138 -5.41 3.79 2.44
C ASP A 138 -5.26 4.45 1.05
N SER A 139 -4.16 4.16 0.35
CA SER A 139 -3.81 4.65 -0.97
C SER A 139 -3.62 6.17 -1.06
N SER A 140 -3.50 6.85 0.08
CA SER A 140 -3.17 8.28 0.12
C SER A 140 -1.75 8.54 -0.40
N ILE A 141 -1.42 9.80 -0.65
CA ILE A 141 -0.08 10.20 -1.05
C ILE A 141 0.65 10.64 0.23
N PRO A 142 1.79 10.01 0.61
CA PRO A 142 2.54 10.39 1.80
C PRO A 142 2.95 11.87 1.79
N ASP A 143 2.90 12.55 2.95
CA ASP A 143 3.32 13.94 3.07
C ASP A 143 4.80 14.13 2.70
N SER A 144 5.64 13.13 3.00
CA SER A 144 7.07 13.07 2.64
C SER A 144 7.33 13.03 1.13
N THR A 145 6.31 12.79 0.30
CA THR A 145 6.46 12.70 -1.16
C THR A 145 7.03 13.98 -1.77
N ILE A 146 6.76 15.15 -1.18
CA ILE A 146 7.30 16.42 -1.70
C ILE A 146 8.80 16.50 -1.47
N ASP A 147 9.27 16.12 -0.27
CA ASP A 147 10.68 16.10 0.06
C ASP A 147 11.42 15.10 -0.84
N LEU A 148 10.84 13.91 -1.07
CA LEU A 148 11.36 12.94 -2.03
C LEU A 148 11.47 13.49 -3.46
N ILE A 149 10.52 14.32 -3.89
CA ILE A 149 10.56 14.97 -5.21
C ILE A 149 11.67 16.04 -5.25
N GLU A 150 11.86 16.80 -4.19
CA GLU A 150 12.94 17.81 -4.10
C GLU A 150 14.32 17.15 -4.15
N ASP A 151 14.53 16.09 -3.36
CA ASP A 151 15.76 15.29 -3.36
C ASP A 151 16.00 14.68 -4.74
N LEU A 152 14.97 14.08 -5.33
CA LEU A 152 15.05 13.53 -6.68
C LEU A 152 15.43 14.60 -7.71
N ARG A 153 14.82 15.78 -7.63
CA ARG A 153 15.11 16.89 -8.54
C ARG A 153 16.57 17.34 -8.37
N GLU A 154 17.08 17.38 -7.14
CA GLU A 154 18.49 17.68 -6.87
C GLU A 154 19.44 16.67 -7.51
N ILE A 155 19.20 15.38 -7.26
CA ILE A 155 20.01 14.28 -7.79
C ILE A 155 19.95 14.23 -9.32
N ALA A 156 18.77 14.46 -9.90
CA ALA A 156 18.60 14.47 -11.35
C ALA A 156 19.35 15.64 -12.01
N VAL A 157 19.31 16.85 -11.42
CA VAL A 157 19.97 18.04 -12.01
C VAL A 157 21.49 18.00 -11.81
N THR A 158 21.99 17.46 -10.71
CA THR A 158 23.44 17.26 -10.51
C THR A 158 24.04 16.24 -11.49
N GLY A 159 23.21 15.54 -12.25
CA GLY A 159 23.63 14.53 -13.23
C GLY A 159 24.09 13.23 -12.57
N ALA A 160 23.77 13.01 -11.29
CA ALA A 160 24.18 11.82 -10.55
C ALA A 160 23.63 10.53 -11.17
N PHE A 161 22.46 10.58 -11.82
CA PHE A 161 21.94 9.45 -12.59
C PHE A 161 22.60 9.24 -13.96
N GLY A 162 23.48 10.15 -14.40
CA GLY A 162 24.00 10.13 -15.77
C GLY A 162 22.94 10.49 -16.82
N GLU A 163 23.27 10.22 -18.09
CA GLU A 163 22.40 10.55 -19.22
C GLU A 163 21.27 9.51 -19.41
N GLY A 164 20.07 9.98 -19.73
CA GLY A 164 18.98 9.12 -20.19
C GLY A 164 18.08 8.53 -19.11
N ALA A 165 18.21 8.94 -17.84
CA ALA A 165 17.24 8.60 -16.80
C ALA A 165 15.86 9.23 -17.10
N VAL A 166 14.80 8.43 -17.06
CA VAL A 166 13.44 8.87 -17.42
C VAL A 166 12.40 8.60 -16.33
N ALA A 167 12.63 7.61 -15.47
CA ALA A 167 11.72 7.32 -14.38
C ALA A 167 12.45 6.82 -13.13
N VAL A 168 11.85 7.04 -11.96
CA VAL A 168 12.33 6.57 -10.66
C VAL A 168 11.17 5.97 -9.86
N CYS A 169 11.39 4.81 -9.22
CA CYS A 169 10.46 4.21 -8.26
C CYS A 169 11.07 4.30 -6.85
N ILE A 170 10.29 4.78 -5.89
CA ILE A 170 10.71 5.09 -4.52
C ILE A 170 9.73 4.43 -3.51
N PRO A 171 10.19 3.47 -2.70
CA PRO A 171 11.41 2.70 -2.89
C PRO A 171 11.42 1.90 -4.21
N SER A 172 12.56 1.30 -4.53
CA SER A 172 12.63 0.25 -5.55
C SER A 172 11.69 -0.88 -5.17
N ARG A 173 11.09 -1.54 -6.17
CA ARG A 173 10.19 -2.67 -5.94
C ARG A 173 10.89 -3.78 -5.16
N GLU A 174 12.13 -4.11 -5.56
CA GLU A 174 12.93 -5.14 -4.90
C GLU A 174 13.22 -4.83 -3.42
N SER A 175 13.57 -3.58 -3.10
CA SER A 175 13.79 -3.16 -1.70
C SER A 175 12.50 -3.29 -0.90
N TYR A 176 11.39 -2.82 -1.47
CA TYR A 176 10.10 -2.89 -0.81
C TYR A 176 9.60 -4.33 -0.59
N ASP A 177 9.75 -5.19 -1.59
CA ASP A 177 9.37 -6.59 -1.49
C ASP A 177 10.20 -7.31 -0.42
N ALA A 178 11.49 -6.98 -0.28
CA ALA A 178 12.35 -7.47 0.80
C ALA A 178 11.90 -6.97 2.19
N GLN A 179 11.56 -5.67 2.30
CA GLN A 179 11.03 -5.09 3.54
C GLN A 179 9.70 -5.76 3.94
N TYR A 180 8.80 -5.91 2.98
CA TYR A 180 7.50 -6.55 3.19
C TYR A 180 7.66 -8.03 3.60
N ALA A 181 8.53 -8.79 2.92
CA ALA A 181 8.78 -10.18 3.26
C ALA A 181 9.34 -10.34 4.68
N ALA A 182 10.24 -9.44 5.10
CA ALA A 182 10.77 -9.42 6.46
C ALA A 182 9.67 -9.11 7.50
N ALA A 183 8.88 -8.07 7.25
CA ALA A 183 7.79 -7.67 8.13
C ALA A 183 6.69 -8.75 8.22
N TYR A 184 6.37 -9.40 7.09
CA TYR A 184 5.43 -10.51 7.04
C TYR A 184 5.93 -11.71 7.85
N ALA A 185 7.21 -12.07 7.72
CA ALA A 185 7.79 -13.17 8.49
C ALA A 185 7.75 -12.91 10.01
N GLU A 186 8.01 -11.67 10.44
CA GLU A 186 7.90 -11.26 11.84
C GLU A 186 6.44 -11.31 12.33
N ALA A 187 5.52 -10.74 11.57
CA ALA A 187 4.10 -10.74 11.91
C ALA A 187 3.53 -12.18 11.99
N LYS A 188 3.95 -13.06 11.07
CA LYS A 188 3.61 -14.47 11.10
C LYS A 188 4.17 -15.18 12.33
N ALA A 189 5.45 -14.98 12.65
CA ALA A 189 6.06 -15.59 13.84
C ALA A 189 5.38 -15.12 15.14
N LYS A 190 4.96 -13.85 15.19
CA LYS A 190 4.19 -13.31 16.32
C LYS A 190 2.81 -13.96 16.42
N ALA A 191 2.08 -14.07 15.31
CA ALA A 191 0.76 -14.71 15.28
C ALA A 191 0.84 -16.19 15.71
N GLU A 192 1.85 -16.93 15.22
CA GLU A 192 2.09 -18.32 15.62
C GLU A 192 2.44 -18.45 17.11
N ALA A 193 3.21 -17.52 17.67
CA ALA A 193 3.51 -17.50 19.11
C ALA A 193 2.29 -17.16 19.97
N GLU A 194 1.45 -16.21 19.53
CA GLU A 194 0.20 -15.86 20.20
C GLU A 194 -0.82 -17.02 20.17
N ALA A 195 -0.94 -17.69 19.03
CA ALA A 195 -1.78 -18.89 18.89
C ALA A 195 -1.29 -20.03 19.78
N ALA A 196 0.03 -20.29 19.84
CA ALA A 196 0.59 -21.30 20.72
C ALA A 196 0.34 -20.98 22.20
N ALA A 197 0.48 -19.71 22.61
CA ALA A 197 0.19 -19.27 23.97
C ALA A 197 -1.31 -19.38 24.32
N ALA A 198 -2.19 -19.07 23.36
CA ALA A 198 -3.64 -19.23 23.53
C ALA A 198 -4.03 -20.71 23.68
N ALA A 199 -3.44 -21.61 22.88
CA ALA A 199 -3.66 -23.05 23.00
C ALA A 199 -3.19 -23.61 24.35
N GLU A 200 -2.02 -23.19 24.84
CA GLU A 200 -1.51 -23.60 26.17
C GLU A 200 -2.43 -23.09 27.30
N ALA A 201 -2.93 -21.85 27.19
CA ALA A 201 -3.87 -21.28 28.14
C ALA A 201 -5.23 -22.02 28.15
N ALA A 202 -5.75 -22.36 26.96
CA ALA A 202 -6.99 -23.12 26.83
C ALA A 202 -6.86 -24.55 27.38
N GLU A 203 -5.71 -25.21 27.15
CA GLU A 203 -5.44 -26.54 27.73
C GLU A 203 -5.35 -26.47 29.27
N ALA A 204 -4.71 -25.43 29.81
CA ALA A 204 -4.64 -25.21 31.26
C ALA A 204 -6.02 -24.91 31.88
N GLU A 205 -6.88 -24.16 31.18
CA GLU A 205 -8.26 -23.91 31.60
C GLU A 205 -9.10 -25.18 31.59
N LYS A 206 -9.06 -25.97 30.51
CA LYS A 206 -9.73 -27.29 30.44
C LYS A 206 -9.25 -28.24 31.53
N ALA A 207 -7.95 -28.25 31.84
CA ALA A 207 -7.40 -29.05 32.93
C ALA A 207 -7.91 -28.59 34.31
N ALA A 208 -8.01 -27.27 34.54
CA ALA A 208 -8.55 -26.71 35.77
C ALA A 208 -10.05 -27.00 35.93
N GLU A 209 -10.83 -26.89 34.85
CA GLU A 209 -12.25 -27.25 34.84
C GLU A 209 -12.45 -28.75 35.10
N ALA A 210 -11.64 -29.62 34.51
CA ALA A 210 -11.71 -31.06 34.76
C ALA A 210 -11.40 -31.41 36.23
N VAL A 211 -10.44 -30.72 36.86
CA VAL A 211 -10.15 -30.88 38.30
C VAL A 211 -11.32 -30.39 39.14
N ALA A 212 -11.89 -29.22 38.83
CA ALA A 212 -13.05 -28.69 39.55
C ALA A 212 -14.30 -29.58 39.40
N LEU A 213 -14.51 -30.15 38.21
CA LEU A 213 -15.59 -31.11 37.94
C LEU A 213 -15.37 -32.41 38.72
N ALA A 214 -14.14 -32.91 38.78
CA ALA A 214 -13.80 -34.11 39.56
C ALA A 214 -14.01 -33.89 41.07
N GLU A 215 -13.63 -32.73 41.61
CA GLU A 215 -13.91 -32.35 43.00
C GLU A 215 -15.41 -32.20 43.26
N GLY A 216 -16.16 -31.61 42.32
CA GLY A 216 -17.62 -31.49 42.40
C GLY A 216 -18.33 -32.86 42.31
N LEU A 217 -17.83 -33.78 41.49
CA LEU A 217 -18.33 -35.16 41.39
C LEU A 217 -17.96 -36.01 42.60
N GLU A 218 -16.86 -35.75 43.31
CA GLU A 218 -16.61 -36.37 44.62
C GLU A 218 -17.62 -35.89 45.67
N GLU A 219 -18.13 -34.66 45.55
CA GLU A 219 -19.23 -34.12 46.37
C GLU A 219 -20.61 -34.66 45.94
N GLU A 220 -20.85 -34.83 44.62
CA GLU A 220 -22.10 -35.34 44.02
C GLU A 220 -22.16 -36.87 43.87
N ALA A 221 -21.09 -37.63 44.06
CA ALA A 221 -21.12 -39.10 44.17
C ALA A 221 -21.86 -39.58 45.43
N ALA A 222 -22.29 -38.65 46.28
CA ALA A 222 -23.34 -38.85 47.27
C ALA A 222 -24.78 -38.92 46.66
N ALA A 223 -24.96 -38.65 45.36
CA ALA A 223 -26.26 -38.50 44.68
C ALA A 223 -26.24 -38.72 43.13
N GLY A 224 -25.87 -39.92 42.66
CA GLY A 224 -26.49 -40.60 41.50
C GLY A 224 -26.42 -40.00 40.07
N ASP A 225 -25.42 -40.45 39.31
CA ASP A 225 -25.34 -40.92 37.90
C ASP A 225 -26.28 -40.36 36.79
N ALA A 226 -25.78 -39.37 36.02
CA ALA A 226 -26.24 -39.04 34.65
C ALA A 226 -25.25 -38.12 33.87
N ALA A 227 -23.92 -38.26 34.08
CA ALA A 227 -22.93 -37.29 33.57
C ALA A 227 -22.24 -37.69 32.24
N GLU A 228 -22.20 -38.98 31.89
CA GLU A 228 -21.37 -39.50 30.80
C GLU A 228 -21.87 -39.16 29.38
N GLU A 229 -23.18 -38.89 29.21
CA GLU A 229 -23.78 -38.69 27.88
C GLU A 229 -23.72 -37.23 27.39
N LEU A 230 -23.53 -36.25 28.28
CA LEU A 230 -23.48 -34.82 27.92
C LEU A 230 -22.08 -34.37 27.46
N VAL A 231 -21.02 -34.95 28.04
CA VAL A 231 -19.62 -34.57 27.78
C VAL A 231 -19.21 -34.88 26.33
N ALA A 232 -19.62 -36.04 25.82
CA ALA A 232 -19.29 -36.48 24.46
C ALA A 232 -19.94 -35.63 23.35
N GLN A 233 -21.02 -34.89 23.65
CA GLN A 233 -21.74 -34.08 22.67
C GLN A 233 -21.15 -32.67 22.55
N VAL A 234 -20.58 -32.12 23.63
CA VAL A 234 -19.94 -30.80 23.66
C VAL A 234 -18.55 -30.83 23.02
N GLU A 235 -17.77 -31.89 23.25
CA GLU A 235 -16.42 -32.03 22.68
C GLU A 235 -16.40 -32.12 21.13
N GLY A 236 -17.48 -32.63 20.52
CA GLY A 236 -17.58 -32.78 19.06
C GLY A 236 -17.95 -31.50 18.30
N GLU A 237 -18.67 -30.56 18.93
CA GLU A 237 -19.02 -29.27 18.33
C GLU A 237 -17.90 -28.23 18.48
N GLU A 238 -17.11 -28.31 19.56
CA GLU A 238 -15.98 -27.40 19.81
C GLU A 238 -14.82 -27.63 18.82
N ALA A 239 -14.48 -28.89 18.53
CA ALA A 239 -13.38 -29.25 17.62
C ALA A 239 -13.66 -28.86 16.15
N ALA A 240 -14.92 -28.87 15.71
CA ALA A 240 -15.31 -28.50 14.35
C ALA A 240 -15.36 -26.98 14.13
N ALA A 241 -15.60 -26.20 15.20
CA ALA A 241 -15.54 -24.74 15.15
C ALA A 241 -14.09 -24.24 15.05
N ASP A 242 -13.17 -24.90 15.75
CA ASP A 242 -11.74 -24.57 15.84
C ASP A 242 -11.02 -24.71 14.48
N GLU A 243 -11.26 -25.80 13.73
CA GLU A 243 -10.68 -25.98 12.38
C GLU A 243 -11.20 -24.93 11.36
N SER A 244 -12.46 -24.48 11.50
CA SER A 244 -13.04 -23.48 10.61
C SER A 244 -12.56 -22.05 10.90
N LEU A 245 -12.27 -21.75 12.16
CA LEU A 245 -11.66 -20.49 12.59
C LEU A 245 -10.19 -20.41 12.17
N ALA A 246 -9.45 -21.52 12.23
CA ALA A 246 -8.05 -21.60 11.78
C ALA A 246 -7.87 -21.39 10.26
N GLU A 247 -8.89 -21.68 9.45
CA GLU A 247 -8.87 -21.45 7.99
C GLU A 247 -9.35 -20.04 7.60
N GLU A 248 -10.21 -19.40 8.41
CA GLU A 248 -10.57 -17.97 8.29
C GLU A 248 -9.51 -17.03 8.89
N GLU A 249 -8.76 -17.43 9.92
CA GLU A 249 -7.59 -16.69 10.46
C GLU A 249 -6.38 -16.67 9.51
N ARG A 250 -6.43 -17.43 8.41
CA ARG A 250 -5.58 -17.18 7.23
C ARG A 250 -6.02 -15.93 6.45
N LEU A 251 -6.88 -15.09 7.02
CA LEU A 251 -6.96 -13.67 6.71
C LEU A 251 -5.53 -13.14 6.58
N ALA A 252 -5.11 -12.93 5.35
CA ALA A 252 -3.72 -12.68 4.98
C ALA A 252 -3.11 -11.64 5.93
N ILE A 253 -2.15 -12.06 6.76
CA ILE A 253 -1.46 -11.19 7.70
C ILE A 253 -0.92 -10.01 6.88
N VAL A 254 -1.48 -8.82 7.10
CA VAL A 254 -0.97 -7.59 6.52
C VAL A 254 0.00 -7.00 7.54
N PRO A 255 1.31 -7.07 7.30
CA PRO A 255 2.27 -6.55 8.27
C PRO A 255 2.20 -5.02 8.30
N GLU A 256 2.12 -4.45 9.50
CA GLU A 256 2.32 -3.02 9.71
C GLU A 256 3.83 -2.77 9.87
N PHE A 257 4.42 -1.94 9.00
CA PHE A 257 5.81 -1.53 9.10
C PHE A 257 6.03 -0.15 8.45
N ASP A 258 7.06 0.55 8.92
CA ASP A 258 7.51 1.79 8.30
C ASP A 258 8.33 1.50 7.04
N VAL A 259 7.92 2.07 5.91
CA VAL A 259 8.60 1.87 4.63
C VAL A 259 9.90 2.69 4.58
N ASP A 260 11.01 2.03 4.28
CA ASP A 260 12.28 2.67 3.97
C ASP A 260 12.31 3.07 2.49
N TYR A 261 12.40 4.38 2.26
CA TYR A 261 12.40 5.02 0.95
C TYR A 261 13.81 5.33 0.41
N THR A 262 14.89 4.78 0.99
CA THR A 262 16.28 5.12 0.62
C THR A 262 16.75 4.51 -0.70
N LEU A 263 16.34 3.28 -1.03
CA LEU A 263 16.75 2.61 -2.26
C LEU A 263 15.77 2.90 -3.39
N TRP A 264 16.25 3.45 -4.50
CA TRP A 264 15.44 3.89 -5.63
C TRP A 264 15.78 3.08 -6.87
N SER A 265 14.78 2.64 -7.65
CA SER A 265 15.05 2.06 -8.97
C SER A 265 14.94 3.14 -10.04
N VAL A 266 16.04 3.39 -10.75
CA VAL A 266 16.13 4.37 -11.84
C VAL A 266 16.03 3.66 -13.18
N THR A 267 15.00 3.97 -13.95
CA THR A 267 14.78 3.46 -15.31
C THR A 267 15.29 4.46 -16.35
N TYR A 268 16.05 3.96 -17.31
CA TYR A 268 16.62 4.72 -18.40
C TYR A 268 15.80 4.55 -19.69
N ALA A 269 16.02 5.46 -20.66
CA ALA A 269 15.32 5.46 -21.94
C ALA A 269 15.56 4.20 -22.78
N ASP A 270 16.68 3.49 -22.55
CA ASP A 270 17.00 2.20 -23.18
C ASP A 270 16.30 0.99 -22.51
N GLY A 271 15.54 1.24 -21.43
CA GLY A 271 14.84 0.23 -20.64
C GLY A 271 15.68 -0.40 -19.54
N THR A 272 16.95 -0.03 -19.40
CA THR A 272 17.78 -0.51 -18.29
C THR A 272 17.29 0.08 -16.97
N VAL A 273 17.44 -0.69 -15.89
CA VAL A 273 17.07 -0.29 -14.53
C VAL A 273 18.30 -0.47 -13.65
N LYS A 274 18.61 0.54 -12.83
CA LYS A 274 19.69 0.48 -11.84
C LYS A 274 19.16 0.92 -10.48
N THR A 275 19.72 0.37 -9.41
CA THR A 275 19.37 0.74 -8.04
C THR A 275 20.29 1.84 -7.54
N TYR A 276 19.73 2.91 -6.98
CA TYR A 276 20.45 4.06 -6.44
C TYR A 276 20.12 4.21 -4.96
N ASP A 277 21.14 4.33 -4.13
CA ASP A 277 21.02 4.60 -2.69
C ASP A 277 21.03 6.12 -2.49
N SER A 278 19.87 6.69 -2.18
CA SER A 278 19.71 8.13 -2.01
C SER A 278 20.42 8.67 -0.77
N ALA A 279 20.60 7.84 0.26
CA ALA A 279 21.29 8.23 1.50
C ALA A 279 22.81 8.32 1.31
N LYS A 280 23.38 7.45 0.47
CA LYS A 280 24.82 7.45 0.15
C LYS A 280 25.17 8.22 -1.13
N ALA A 281 24.16 8.58 -1.92
CA ALA A 281 24.29 9.22 -3.21
C ALA A 281 25.14 8.41 -4.23
N GLU A 282 24.94 7.09 -4.28
CA GLU A 282 25.66 6.19 -5.17
C GLU A 282 24.77 5.07 -5.75
N PHE A 283 25.19 4.50 -6.88
CA PHE A 283 24.53 3.30 -7.42
C PHE A 283 24.96 2.05 -6.64
N VAL A 284 24.01 1.15 -6.43
CA VAL A 284 24.22 -0.15 -5.80
C VAL A 284 24.11 -1.22 -6.88
N ASP A 285 25.10 -2.12 -6.92
CA ASP A 285 25.14 -3.29 -7.81
C ASP A 285 24.27 -4.45 -7.29
#